data_AF-A0A836VDW1-F1
#
_entry.id   AF-A0A836VDW1-F1
#
_cell.length_a   1.000
_cell.length_b   1.000
_cell.length_c   1.000
_cell.angle_alpha   90.00
_cell.angle_beta   90.00
_cell.angle_gamma   90.00
#
_symmetry.space_group_name_H-M   'P 1'
#
loop_
_entity.id
_entity.type
_entity.pdbx_description
1 polymer ?
#
loop_
_entity_poly.entity_id
_entity_poly.type
_entity_poly.pdbx_seq_one_letter_code
_entity_poly.pdbx_strand_id
1 'polypeptide(L)'
;MRKLTIAGVLFLGIMGLGGCTEDRTLDIYWIDVEGGAATLIVTPGGQSVLMDAGWDRADGRDAGRIEAAMNDAGITEIDYFITSHFHGDHVGGLSALAARVPIGQYIDHGESVEQDNESRRALWDAYLDVAAGQQRTIVPGDELSLRGVQFTFVTAHGEILSRALGQPGQNSRCEDRSAGDDLSGENSRSVGYLLALGDFEFLNLGDLTVNVQHELACPQNLLGVVDLFQVPHHGNGVATQLTWALAPTVAVLNNGPHKGGSAEGYEAVSSIP
;
A
#
# COMPACT_ATOMS: atom_id res chain seq x y z
N MET A 1 -10.22 6.92 -11.79
CA MET A 1 -9.10 5.97 -11.63
C MET A 1 -7.90 6.57 -12.32
N ARG A 2 -6.74 6.60 -11.66
CA ARG A 2 -5.47 6.98 -12.28
C ARG A 2 -4.63 5.72 -12.44
N LYS A 3 -3.98 5.55 -13.59
CA LYS A 3 -3.12 4.41 -13.93
C LYS A 3 -1.71 4.93 -14.21
N LEU A 4 -0.70 4.30 -13.62
CA LEU A 4 0.70 4.46 -14.00
C LEU A 4 1.18 3.13 -14.60
N THR A 5 1.86 3.21 -15.74
CA THR A 5 2.36 2.06 -16.49
C THR A 5 3.86 2.17 -16.63
N ILE A 6 4.58 1.14 -16.22
CA ILE A 6 6.04 1.10 -16.22
C ILE A 6 6.50 -0.10 -17.04
N ALA A 7 7.20 0.16 -18.14
CA ALA A 7 7.74 -0.89 -18.98
C ALA A 7 8.97 -1.53 -18.33
N GLY A 8 8.89 -2.82 -18.00
CA GLY A 8 10.06 -3.60 -17.60
C GLY A 8 10.88 -3.97 -18.82
N VAL A 9 12.12 -3.48 -18.92
CA VAL A 9 13.03 -3.92 -19.98
C VAL A 9 13.60 -5.29 -19.60
N LEU A 10 12.99 -6.37 -20.09
CA LEU A 10 13.59 -7.70 -20.00
C LEU A 10 14.70 -7.79 -21.05
N PHE A 11 15.98 -7.74 -20.64
CA PHE A 11 17.10 -8.05 -21.53
C PHE A 11 17.10 -9.55 -21.83
N LEU A 12 16.34 -9.98 -22.84
CA LEU A 12 16.50 -11.32 -23.42
C LEU A 12 17.76 -11.34 -24.28
N GLY A 13 18.78 -12.07 -23.83
CA GLY A 13 19.85 -12.53 -24.70
C GLY A 13 19.26 -13.32 -25.88
N ILE A 14 19.49 -12.83 -27.09
CA ILE A 14 18.97 -13.41 -28.33
C ILE A 14 19.52 -14.83 -28.52
N MET A 15 18.63 -15.82 -28.59
CA MET A 15 18.53 -16.79 -29.69
C MET A 15 17.37 -17.78 -29.45
N GLY A 16 16.25 -17.60 -30.18
CA GLY A 16 15.19 -18.61 -30.22
C GLY A 16 13.87 -18.05 -30.76
N LEU A 17 13.44 -18.57 -31.91
CA LEU A 17 12.19 -18.23 -32.58
C LEU A 17 10.95 -18.57 -31.72
N GLY A 18 10.00 -17.64 -31.61
CA GLY A 18 8.58 -17.97 -31.38
C GLY A 18 7.99 -17.47 -30.07
N GLY A 19 7.48 -16.23 -30.10
CA GLY A 19 6.56 -15.69 -29.11
C GLY A 19 6.60 -14.17 -29.16
N CYS A 20 5.50 -13.52 -29.55
CA CYS A 20 5.29 -12.14 -29.14
C CYS A 20 5.16 -12.20 -27.62
N THR A 21 6.24 -11.94 -26.89
CA THR A 21 6.09 -11.52 -25.50
C THR A 21 5.37 -10.19 -25.61
N GLU A 22 4.09 -10.13 -25.25
CA GLU A 22 3.50 -8.82 -24.94
C GLU A 22 4.49 -8.12 -24.01
N ASP A 23 4.83 -6.87 -24.32
CA ASP A 23 5.61 -6.00 -23.45
C ASP A 23 4.76 -5.74 -22.21
N ARG A 24 4.70 -6.72 -21.30
CA ARG A 24 3.90 -6.65 -20.09
C ARG A 24 4.56 -5.68 -19.13
N THR A 25 3.79 -4.73 -18.66
CA THR A 25 4.21 -3.62 -17.81
C THR A 25 3.91 -3.93 -16.35
N LEU A 26 4.51 -3.15 -15.45
CA LEU A 26 3.95 -2.97 -14.11
C LEU A 26 2.90 -1.87 -14.21
N ASP A 27 1.65 -2.23 -13.95
CA ASP A 27 0.54 -1.30 -13.92
C ASP A 27 0.08 -1.08 -12.47
N ILE A 28 0.00 0.18 -12.05
CA ILE A 28 -0.46 0.59 -10.72
C ILE A 28 -1.68 1.48 -10.89
N TYR A 29 -2.78 1.13 -10.22
CA TYR A 29 -4.06 1.83 -10.26
C TYR A 29 -4.40 2.40 -8.90
N TRP A 30 -4.62 3.71 -8.86
CA TRP A 30 -5.29 4.37 -7.75
C TRP A 30 -6.78 4.49 -8.08
N ILE A 31 -7.56 3.66 -7.39
CA ILE A 31 -8.98 3.50 -7.62
C ILE A 31 -9.71 4.53 -6.77
N ASP A 32 -10.57 5.33 -7.40
CA ASP A 32 -11.27 6.41 -6.70
C ASP A 32 -12.41 5.82 -5.85
N VAL A 33 -12.15 5.74 -4.56
CA VAL A 33 -13.06 5.29 -3.51
C VAL A 33 -13.40 6.45 -2.54
N GLU A 34 -13.47 7.69 -3.04
CA GLU A 34 -13.96 8.87 -2.30
C GLU A 34 -13.30 9.12 -0.93
N GLY A 35 -11.96 9.13 -0.89
CA GLY A 35 -11.20 9.39 0.34
C GLY A 35 -10.99 8.19 1.24
N GLY A 36 -11.24 6.97 0.72
CA GLY A 36 -10.61 5.75 1.21
C GLY A 36 -9.40 5.34 0.35
N ALA A 37 -8.94 4.11 0.53
CA ALA A 37 -7.84 3.54 -0.24
C ALA A 37 -8.26 2.26 -0.99
N ALA A 38 -7.79 2.16 -2.24
CA ALA A 38 -7.80 0.93 -3.03
C ALA A 38 -6.71 1.05 -4.11
N THR A 39 -5.65 0.27 -3.98
CA THR A 39 -4.48 0.31 -4.86
C THR A 39 -4.26 -1.05 -5.50
N LEU A 40 -4.56 -1.16 -6.80
CA LEU A 40 -4.33 -2.39 -7.57
C LEU A 40 -2.98 -2.31 -8.27
N ILE A 41 -2.18 -3.35 -8.13
CA ILE A 41 -0.92 -3.56 -8.85
C ILE A 41 -1.10 -4.78 -9.73
N VAL A 42 -0.74 -4.69 -11.00
CA VAL A 42 -0.60 -5.84 -11.90
C VAL A 42 0.83 -5.88 -12.43
N THR A 43 1.52 -6.97 -12.10
CA THR A 43 2.93 -7.17 -12.43
C THR A 43 3.13 -7.54 -13.90
N PRO A 44 4.34 -7.38 -14.46
CA PRO A 44 4.68 -7.92 -15.79
C PRO A 44 4.45 -9.44 -15.90
N GLY A 45 4.52 -10.14 -14.77
CA GLY A 45 4.19 -11.56 -14.68
C GLY A 45 2.71 -11.89 -14.79
N GLY A 46 1.82 -10.89 -14.81
CA GLY A 46 0.36 -11.04 -14.80
C GLY A 46 -0.24 -11.35 -13.44
N GLN A 47 0.56 -11.29 -12.36
CA GLN A 47 0.05 -11.44 -11.00
C GLN A 47 -0.47 -10.10 -10.47
N SER A 48 -1.54 -10.15 -9.68
CA SER A 48 -2.23 -8.99 -9.12
C SER A 48 -2.12 -8.89 -7.60
N VAL A 49 -1.89 -7.68 -7.10
CA VAL A 49 -1.95 -7.35 -5.67
C VAL A 49 -2.94 -6.20 -5.50
N LEU A 50 -3.95 -6.37 -4.66
CA LEU A 50 -4.84 -5.29 -4.26
C LEU A 50 -4.59 -4.96 -2.79
N MET A 51 -4.24 -3.71 -2.50
CA MET A 51 -4.22 -3.20 -1.13
C MET A 51 -5.45 -2.34 -0.89
N ASP A 52 -6.23 -2.72 0.12
CA ASP A 52 -7.49 -2.10 0.53
C ASP A 52 -8.61 -2.10 -0.54
N ALA A 53 -9.85 -1.90 -0.08
CA ALA A 53 -11.09 -2.04 -0.83
C ALA A 53 -12.06 -0.85 -0.70
N GLY A 54 -11.65 0.27 -0.10
CA GLY A 54 -12.49 1.45 0.08
C GLY A 54 -13.61 1.25 1.11
N TRP A 55 -14.72 1.97 0.92
CA TRP A 55 -15.80 2.06 1.90
C TRP A 55 -16.84 0.94 1.78
N ASP A 56 -17.44 0.58 2.91
CA ASP A 56 -18.70 -0.18 2.92
C ASP A 56 -19.84 0.72 2.41
N ARG A 57 -20.25 0.49 1.16
CA ARG A 57 -21.33 1.23 0.52
C ARG A 57 -22.42 0.28 0.08
N ALA A 58 -23.67 0.60 0.44
CA ALA A 58 -24.83 -0.18 0.06
C ALA A 58 -25.01 -0.33 -1.46
N ASP A 59 -24.51 0.62 -2.25
CA ASP A 59 -24.52 0.58 -3.72
C ASP A 59 -23.39 -0.28 -4.32
N GLY A 60 -22.46 -0.77 -3.50
CA GLY A 60 -21.29 -1.54 -3.92
C GLY A 60 -20.37 -0.78 -4.87
N ARG A 61 -20.42 0.56 -4.88
CA ARG A 61 -19.70 1.41 -5.83
C ARG A 61 -18.20 1.13 -5.86
N ASP A 62 -17.57 1.03 -4.70
CA ASP A 62 -16.12 0.92 -4.58
C ASP A 62 -15.65 -0.46 -5.10
N ALA A 63 -16.33 -1.53 -4.69
CA ALA A 63 -16.14 -2.87 -5.26
C ALA A 63 -16.34 -2.90 -6.78
N GLY A 64 -17.37 -2.23 -7.31
CA GLY A 64 -17.59 -2.13 -8.76
C GLY A 64 -16.50 -1.33 -9.51
N ARG A 65 -15.89 -0.34 -8.86
CA ARG A 65 -14.75 0.41 -9.43
C ARG A 65 -13.46 -0.39 -9.40
N ILE A 66 -13.27 -1.23 -8.40
CA ILE A 66 -12.17 -2.20 -8.34
C ILE A 66 -12.33 -3.22 -9.46
N GLU A 67 -13.51 -3.80 -9.63
CA GLU A 67 -13.83 -4.72 -10.73
C GLU A 67 -13.60 -4.05 -12.11
N ALA A 68 -13.95 -2.77 -12.27
CA ALA A 68 -13.63 -2.03 -13.49
C ALA A 68 -12.11 -1.85 -13.71
N ALA A 69 -11.32 -1.70 -12.65
CA ALA A 69 -9.85 -1.62 -12.73
C ALA A 69 -9.25 -2.96 -13.16
N MET A 70 -9.78 -4.05 -12.60
CA MET A 70 -9.41 -5.42 -12.96
C MET A 70 -9.67 -5.69 -14.45
N ASN A 71 -10.83 -5.27 -14.94
CA ASN A 71 -11.18 -5.38 -16.35
C ASN A 71 -10.26 -4.56 -17.26
N ASP A 72 -9.90 -3.33 -16.88
CA ASP A 72 -8.91 -2.52 -17.63
C ASP A 72 -7.53 -3.17 -17.64
N ALA A 73 -7.14 -3.80 -16.53
CA ALA A 73 -5.87 -4.51 -16.38
C ALA A 73 -5.86 -5.91 -17.02
N GLY A 74 -7.01 -6.39 -17.52
CA GLY A 74 -7.13 -7.72 -18.12
C GLY A 74 -7.03 -8.88 -17.14
N ILE A 75 -7.28 -8.66 -15.85
CA ILE A 75 -7.29 -9.70 -14.81
C ILE A 75 -8.72 -10.04 -14.38
N THR A 76 -8.95 -11.28 -13.96
CA THR A 76 -10.26 -11.76 -13.52
C THR A 76 -10.30 -12.21 -12.07
N GLU A 77 -9.15 -12.22 -11.40
CA GLU A 77 -8.98 -12.61 -10.00
C GLU A 77 -7.93 -11.72 -9.33
N ILE A 78 -7.96 -11.67 -8.01
CA ILE A 78 -6.95 -11.00 -7.18
C ILE A 78 -6.10 -12.08 -6.52
N ASP A 79 -4.84 -12.27 -6.95
CA ASP A 79 -3.94 -13.25 -6.33
C ASP A 79 -3.70 -12.94 -4.83
N TYR A 80 -3.43 -11.68 -4.49
CA TYR A 80 -3.14 -11.24 -3.13
C TYR A 80 -3.97 -10.00 -2.75
N PHE A 81 -4.78 -10.13 -1.70
CA PHE A 81 -5.47 -9.02 -1.07
C PHE A 81 -4.77 -8.65 0.24
N ILE A 82 -4.26 -7.43 0.33
CA ILE A 82 -3.61 -6.89 1.52
C ILE A 82 -4.57 -5.91 2.19
N THR A 83 -4.91 -6.18 3.45
CA THR A 83 -5.55 -5.18 4.30
C THR A 83 -4.46 -4.37 4.99
N SER A 84 -4.41 -3.06 4.72
CA SER A 84 -3.48 -2.19 5.45
C SER A 84 -3.80 -2.20 6.93
N HIS A 85 -5.07 -1.95 7.28
CA HIS A 85 -5.63 -1.98 8.63
C HIS A 85 -7.16 -2.01 8.56
N PHE A 86 -7.86 -2.17 9.69
CA PHE A 86 -9.30 -2.48 9.69
C PHE A 86 -10.26 -1.28 9.76
N HIS A 87 -9.85 -0.11 9.25
CA HIS A 87 -10.78 1.03 9.17
C HIS A 87 -11.70 0.95 7.95
N GLY A 88 -12.87 1.56 8.09
CA GLY A 88 -13.99 1.37 7.16
C GLY A 88 -13.74 1.88 5.75
N ASP A 89 -12.80 2.80 5.55
CA ASP A 89 -12.41 3.30 4.23
C ASP A 89 -11.25 2.55 3.59
N HIS A 90 -10.79 1.50 4.26
CA HIS A 90 -9.77 0.57 3.79
C HIS A 90 -10.39 -0.80 3.60
N VAL A 91 -10.95 -1.40 4.66
CA VAL A 91 -11.49 -2.77 4.59
C VAL A 91 -12.98 -2.84 4.26
N GLY A 92 -13.71 -1.71 4.36
CA GLY A 92 -15.18 -1.74 4.33
C GLY A 92 -15.78 -2.28 3.03
N GLY A 93 -15.15 -2.02 1.89
CA GLY A 93 -15.62 -2.53 0.60
C GLY A 93 -15.34 -4.02 0.34
N LEU A 94 -14.61 -4.70 1.22
CA LEU A 94 -14.10 -6.05 0.97
C LEU A 94 -15.21 -7.09 0.79
N SER A 95 -16.23 -7.12 1.65
CA SER A 95 -17.31 -8.11 1.55
C SER A 95 -18.08 -7.98 0.24
N ALA A 96 -18.30 -6.76 -0.24
CA ALA A 96 -18.93 -6.51 -1.52
C ALA A 96 -18.02 -6.90 -2.71
N LEU A 97 -16.70 -6.76 -2.57
CA LEU A 97 -15.72 -7.17 -3.57
C LEU A 97 -15.59 -8.69 -3.67
N ALA A 98 -15.48 -9.39 -2.54
CA ALA A 98 -15.36 -10.85 -2.49
C ALA A 98 -16.61 -11.56 -3.03
N ALA A 99 -17.77 -10.91 -3.01
CA ALA A 99 -18.99 -11.38 -3.66
C ALA A 99 -18.97 -11.23 -5.20
N ARG A 100 -18.03 -10.47 -5.77
CA ARG A 100 -17.94 -10.17 -7.21
C ARG A 100 -16.82 -10.92 -7.92
N VAL A 101 -15.64 -10.98 -7.29
CA VAL A 101 -14.42 -11.51 -7.91
C VAL A 101 -13.73 -12.52 -6.99
N PRO A 102 -13.04 -13.53 -7.56
CA PRO A 102 -12.20 -14.42 -6.77
C PRO A 102 -11.02 -13.68 -6.14
N ILE A 103 -10.73 -14.01 -4.88
CA ILE A 103 -9.55 -13.54 -4.14
C ILE A 103 -8.79 -14.78 -3.66
N GLY A 104 -7.49 -14.83 -3.96
CA GLY A 104 -6.61 -15.96 -3.68
C GLY A 104 -6.16 -16.01 -2.22
N GLN A 105 -5.28 -15.09 -1.82
CA GLN A 105 -4.75 -15.02 -0.46
C GLN A 105 -5.08 -13.68 0.20
N TYR A 106 -5.56 -13.73 1.44
CA TYR A 106 -5.74 -12.56 2.31
C TYR A 106 -4.50 -12.35 3.17
N ILE A 107 -4.09 -11.11 3.35
CA ILE A 107 -2.87 -10.73 4.08
C ILE A 107 -3.18 -9.56 5.01
N ASP A 108 -2.72 -9.66 6.27
CA ASP A 108 -2.96 -8.67 7.30
C ASP A 108 -1.78 -8.52 8.28
N HIS A 109 -1.93 -7.59 9.22
CA HIS A 109 -1.02 -7.39 10.34
C HIS A 109 -1.40 -8.17 11.61
N GLY A 110 -2.32 -9.14 11.54
CA GLY A 110 -2.81 -9.88 12.72
C GLY A 110 -4.01 -9.22 13.39
N GLU A 111 -4.23 -9.55 14.66
CA GLU A 111 -5.44 -9.15 15.39
C GLU A 111 -5.65 -7.63 15.43
N SER A 112 -6.89 -7.20 15.26
CA SER A 112 -7.26 -5.81 15.45
C SER A 112 -7.02 -5.34 16.88
N VAL A 113 -6.57 -4.10 17.04
CA VAL A 113 -6.35 -3.44 18.34
C VAL A 113 -7.55 -2.59 18.78
N GLU A 114 -8.61 -2.51 17.99
CA GLU A 114 -9.81 -1.67 18.25
C GLU A 114 -11.07 -2.50 18.56
N GLN A 115 -10.89 -3.72 19.07
CA GLN A 115 -11.97 -4.69 19.30
C GLN A 115 -13.04 -4.29 20.34
N ASP A 116 -12.74 -3.31 21.20
CA ASP A 116 -13.67 -2.77 22.21
C ASP A 116 -14.67 -1.76 21.62
N ASN A 117 -14.42 -1.29 20.40
CA ASN A 117 -15.36 -0.44 19.66
C ASN A 117 -16.24 -1.31 18.76
N GLU A 118 -17.55 -1.32 18.99
CA GLU A 118 -18.51 -2.18 18.27
C GLU A 118 -18.43 -2.00 16.75
N SER A 119 -18.34 -0.76 16.24
CA SER A 119 -18.26 -0.50 14.81
C SER A 119 -16.93 -0.94 14.21
N ARG A 120 -15.82 -0.83 14.95
CA ARG A 120 -14.49 -1.31 14.49
C ARG A 120 -14.40 -2.83 14.53
N ARG A 121 -14.93 -3.44 15.60
CA ARG A 121 -15.08 -4.89 15.69
C ARG A 121 -15.91 -5.44 14.54
N ALA A 122 -17.02 -4.81 14.17
CA ALA A 122 -17.84 -5.27 13.05
C ALA A 122 -17.08 -5.30 11.71
N LEU A 123 -16.19 -4.33 11.46
CA LEU A 123 -15.33 -4.32 10.27
C LEU A 123 -14.30 -5.45 10.28
N TRP A 124 -13.68 -5.71 11.44
CA TRP A 124 -12.75 -6.82 11.61
C TRP A 124 -13.44 -8.18 11.47
N ASP A 125 -14.61 -8.36 12.09
CA ASP A 125 -15.40 -9.58 11.98
C ASP A 125 -15.82 -9.83 10.51
N ALA A 126 -16.22 -8.79 9.78
CA ALA A 126 -16.53 -8.90 8.35
C ALA A 126 -15.32 -9.29 7.49
N TYR A 127 -14.12 -8.80 7.82
CA TYR A 127 -12.88 -9.27 7.19
C TYR A 127 -12.63 -10.75 7.49
N LEU A 128 -12.76 -11.18 8.75
CA LEU A 128 -12.53 -12.57 9.16
C LEU A 128 -13.52 -13.52 8.49
N ASP A 129 -14.78 -13.11 8.34
CA ASP A 129 -15.81 -13.89 7.64
C ASP A 129 -15.44 -14.12 6.17
N VAL A 130 -14.91 -13.10 5.50
CA VAL A 130 -14.46 -13.18 4.10
C VAL A 130 -13.17 -13.99 3.96
N ALA A 131 -12.19 -13.77 4.84
CA ALA A 131 -10.92 -14.48 4.83
C ALA A 131 -11.06 -15.95 5.27
N ALA A 132 -12.08 -16.27 6.07
CA ALA A 132 -12.46 -17.62 6.48
C ALA A 132 -11.29 -18.46 7.05
N GLY A 133 -10.39 -17.83 7.82
CA GLY A 133 -9.22 -18.48 8.42
C GLY A 133 -8.06 -18.75 7.46
N GLN A 134 -8.11 -18.22 6.24
CA GLN A 134 -7.08 -18.37 5.21
C GLN A 134 -6.12 -17.18 5.13
N GLN A 135 -6.26 -16.20 6.02
CA GLN A 135 -5.37 -15.05 6.09
C GLN A 135 -3.93 -15.44 6.47
N ARG A 136 -2.97 -14.78 5.85
CA ARG A 136 -1.56 -14.79 6.22
C ARG A 136 -1.24 -13.50 6.98
N THR A 137 -1.01 -13.61 8.28
CA THR A 137 -0.43 -12.51 9.06
C THR A 137 1.05 -12.39 8.75
N ILE A 138 1.50 -11.20 8.37
CA ILE A 138 2.89 -10.92 8.01
C ILE A 138 3.63 -10.17 9.13
N VAL A 139 4.95 -10.17 9.03
CA VAL A 139 5.86 -9.35 9.84
C VAL A 139 6.80 -8.56 8.92
N PRO A 140 7.39 -7.44 9.35
CA PRO A 140 8.33 -6.69 8.52
C PRO A 140 9.52 -7.56 8.07
N GLY A 141 9.84 -7.50 6.78
CA GLY A 141 10.85 -8.32 6.11
C GLY A 141 10.28 -9.56 5.41
N ASP A 142 9.01 -9.91 5.63
CA ASP A 142 8.33 -10.90 4.79
C ASP A 142 8.23 -10.42 3.34
N GLU A 143 8.18 -11.36 2.40
CA GLU A 143 8.07 -11.09 0.96
C GLU A 143 6.85 -11.76 0.31
N LEU A 144 6.42 -11.19 -0.82
CA LEU A 144 5.51 -11.86 -1.78
C LEU A 144 6.27 -12.42 -2.97
N SER A 145 5.91 -13.64 -3.36
CA SER A 145 6.46 -14.32 -4.53
C SER A 145 5.83 -13.79 -5.82
N LEU A 146 6.33 -12.65 -6.31
CA LEU A 146 5.90 -12.06 -7.57
C LEU A 146 6.95 -12.27 -8.67
N ARG A 147 6.53 -12.70 -9.86
CA ARG A 147 7.44 -12.95 -10.99
C ARG A 147 8.02 -11.64 -11.51
N GLY A 148 9.33 -11.48 -11.32
CA GLY A 148 10.09 -10.33 -11.82
C GLY A 148 9.90 -9.05 -11.01
N VAL A 149 9.26 -9.12 -9.85
CA VAL A 149 9.01 -8.00 -8.95
C VAL A 149 9.45 -8.40 -7.56
N GLN A 150 10.26 -7.56 -6.91
CA GLN A 150 10.57 -7.69 -5.50
C GLN A 150 9.47 -6.98 -4.71
N PHE A 151 8.96 -7.61 -3.65
CA PHE A 151 7.89 -7.08 -2.84
C PHE A 151 8.14 -7.44 -1.39
N THR A 152 8.49 -6.44 -0.58
CA THR A 152 8.87 -6.62 0.82
C THR A 152 7.92 -5.84 1.71
N PHE A 153 7.36 -6.48 2.72
CA PHE A 153 6.60 -5.81 3.77
C PHE A 153 7.55 -5.05 4.69
N VAL A 154 7.30 -3.77 4.93
CA VAL A 154 8.21 -2.88 5.67
C VAL A 154 7.66 -2.44 7.02
N THR A 155 6.33 -2.50 7.20
CA THR A 155 5.65 -2.30 8.47
C THR A 155 4.52 -3.29 8.62
N ALA A 156 4.25 -3.69 9.86
CA ALA A 156 3.08 -4.47 10.22
C ALA A 156 2.89 -4.44 11.73
N HIS A 157 1.65 -4.26 12.20
CA HIS A 157 1.30 -4.38 13.62
C HIS A 157 2.08 -3.44 14.54
N GLY A 158 2.54 -2.30 14.02
CA GLY A 158 3.36 -1.32 14.74
C GLY A 158 4.83 -1.73 14.88
N GLU A 159 5.24 -2.79 14.19
CA GLU A 159 6.65 -3.14 13.99
C GLU A 159 7.14 -2.61 12.64
N ILE A 160 8.45 -2.36 12.57
CA ILE A 160 9.16 -1.92 11.37
C ILE A 160 10.29 -2.89 11.02
N LEU A 161 10.90 -2.72 9.85
CA LEU A 161 12.09 -3.47 9.46
C LEU A 161 13.19 -3.45 10.52
N SER A 162 13.74 -4.62 10.84
CA SER A 162 14.90 -4.75 11.73
C SER A 162 16.23 -4.35 11.07
N ARG A 163 16.25 -4.22 9.74
CA ARG A 163 17.42 -3.86 8.93
C ARG A 163 16.98 -3.00 7.75
N ALA A 164 17.79 -2.01 7.41
CA ALA A 164 17.56 -1.20 6.22
C ALA A 164 17.62 -2.05 4.93
N LEU A 165 16.80 -1.72 3.94
CA LEU A 165 16.77 -2.40 2.64
C LEU A 165 17.93 -1.97 1.71
N GLY A 166 18.58 -0.85 2.00
CA GLY A 166 19.76 -0.34 1.30
C GLY A 166 20.97 -0.14 2.22
N GLN A 167 21.92 0.70 1.80
CA GLN A 167 22.98 1.17 2.71
C GLN A 167 22.44 2.32 3.56
N PRO A 168 22.18 2.11 4.87
CA PRO A 168 21.56 3.14 5.69
C PRO A 168 22.54 4.31 5.88
N GLY A 169 22.14 5.48 5.38
CA GLY A 169 22.78 6.75 5.69
C GLY A 169 22.12 7.42 6.89
N GLN A 170 22.88 8.23 7.63
CA GLN A 170 22.28 9.10 8.64
C GLN A 170 21.32 10.08 7.96
N ASN A 171 20.10 10.18 8.47
CA ASN A 171 19.11 11.06 7.90
C ASN A 171 19.24 12.45 8.51
N SER A 172 19.80 13.39 7.74
CA SER A 172 19.94 14.80 8.14
C SER A 172 18.60 15.51 8.41
N ARG A 173 17.47 14.92 7.98
CA ARG A 173 16.13 15.45 8.23
C ARG A 173 15.57 15.12 9.61
N CYS A 174 16.31 14.36 10.43
CA CYS A 174 15.87 13.96 11.77
C CYS A 174 16.11 15.00 12.87
N GLU A 175 16.91 16.04 12.61
CA GLU A 175 17.19 17.09 13.61
C GLU A 175 15.88 17.78 14.03
N ASP A 176 15.68 17.93 15.35
CA ASP A 176 14.50 18.53 15.97
C ASP A 176 13.14 17.90 15.61
N ARG A 177 13.15 16.66 15.10
CA ARG A 177 11.94 15.87 14.85
C ARG A 177 11.71 14.87 15.98
N SER A 178 10.49 14.81 16.49
CA SER A 178 10.04 13.76 17.39
C SER A 178 9.10 12.81 16.65
N ALA A 179 9.02 11.56 17.11
CA ALA A 179 8.07 10.59 16.61
C ALA A 179 6.61 11.05 16.84
N GLY A 180 6.35 11.82 17.90
CA GLY A 180 5.01 11.91 18.46
C GLY A 180 4.69 10.66 19.28
N ASP A 181 3.46 10.54 19.77
CA ASP A 181 3.04 9.50 20.71
C ASP A 181 1.81 8.68 20.26
N ASP A 182 1.37 8.83 18.99
CA ASP A 182 0.20 8.12 18.47
C ASP A 182 0.50 6.68 18.03
N LEU A 183 0.70 5.82 19.02
CA LEU A 183 0.74 4.36 18.85
C LEU A 183 -0.66 3.73 19.01
N SER A 184 -1.70 4.56 19.06
CA SER A 184 -3.05 4.14 19.36
C SER A 184 -3.79 3.74 18.09
N GLY A 185 -4.67 2.74 18.21
CA GLY A 185 -5.54 2.33 17.13
C GLY A 185 -4.85 1.67 15.93
N GLU A 186 -5.65 1.43 14.92
CA GLU A 186 -5.31 0.62 13.75
C GLU A 186 -4.33 1.32 12.79
N ASN A 187 -4.35 2.65 12.69
CA ASN A 187 -3.48 3.40 11.78
C ASN A 187 -2.00 3.10 12.03
N SER A 188 -1.58 3.09 13.30
CA SER A 188 -0.21 2.75 13.72
C SER A 188 0.17 1.28 13.44
N ARG A 189 -0.82 0.42 13.15
CA ARG A 189 -0.66 -1.01 12.83
C ARG A 189 -0.58 -1.30 11.33
N SER A 190 -0.71 -0.27 10.49
CA SER A 190 -0.77 -0.40 9.04
C SER A 190 0.31 -1.30 8.47
N VAL A 191 -0.12 -2.29 7.69
CA VAL A 191 0.75 -3.01 6.75
C VAL A 191 1.27 -2.01 5.73
N GLY A 192 2.58 -2.00 5.51
CA GLY A 192 3.23 -1.22 4.47
C GLY A 192 4.17 -2.10 3.64
N TYR A 193 4.41 -1.74 2.39
CA TYR A 193 5.32 -2.47 1.51
C TYR A 193 6.18 -1.56 0.64
N LEU A 194 7.36 -2.07 0.27
CA LEU A 194 8.18 -1.57 -0.82
C LEU A 194 8.14 -2.58 -1.97
N LEU A 195 7.80 -2.10 -3.16
CA LEU A 195 7.81 -2.86 -4.41
C LEU A 195 8.95 -2.35 -5.28
N ALA A 196 9.75 -3.26 -5.86
CA ALA A 196 10.78 -2.91 -6.84
C ALA A 196 10.66 -3.71 -8.15
N LEU A 197 10.75 -3.02 -9.29
CA LEU A 197 10.90 -3.58 -10.63
C LEU A 197 12.17 -3.02 -11.28
N GLY A 198 13.26 -3.79 -11.25
CA GLY A 198 14.57 -3.27 -11.63
C GLY A 198 14.97 -2.14 -10.69
N ASP A 199 15.26 -0.96 -11.25
CA ASP A 199 15.61 0.24 -10.47
C ASP A 199 14.39 1.06 -10.03
N PHE A 200 13.18 0.73 -10.50
CA PHE A 200 11.97 1.44 -10.10
C PHE A 200 11.47 0.97 -8.74
N GLU A 201 11.19 1.90 -7.82
CA GLU A 201 10.69 1.62 -6.47
C GLU A 201 9.38 2.35 -6.13
N PHE A 202 8.40 1.61 -5.61
CA PHE A 202 7.11 2.11 -5.13
C PHE A 202 6.88 1.76 -3.66
N LEU A 203 6.62 2.79 -2.84
CA LEU A 203 6.30 2.65 -1.42
C LEU A 203 4.84 2.99 -1.13
N ASN A 204 4.16 2.11 -0.39
CA ASN A 204 2.83 2.34 0.17
C ASN A 204 2.80 1.92 1.63
N LEU A 205 2.35 2.80 2.52
CA LEU A 205 2.35 2.59 3.97
C LEU A 205 0.93 2.58 4.58
N GLY A 206 -0.13 2.58 3.77
CA GLY A 206 -1.49 2.70 4.28
C GLY A 206 -1.70 3.99 5.07
N ASP A 207 -2.26 3.90 6.28
CA ASP A 207 -2.53 5.05 7.14
C ASP A 207 -1.51 5.22 8.26
N LEU A 208 -0.28 4.73 8.04
CA LEU A 208 0.78 4.73 9.03
C LEU A 208 0.98 6.10 9.70
N THR A 209 0.97 6.12 11.02
CA THR A 209 1.06 7.35 11.82
C THR A 209 2.48 7.95 11.83
N VAL A 210 2.58 9.25 12.16
CA VAL A 210 3.84 10.03 12.13
C VAL A 210 4.96 9.38 12.97
N ASN A 211 4.61 8.72 14.07
CA ASN A 211 5.56 8.03 14.94
C ASN A 211 6.21 6.84 14.27
N VAL A 212 5.45 5.98 13.60
CA VAL A 212 6.04 4.84 12.90
C VAL A 212 6.75 5.31 11.62
N GLN A 213 6.23 6.35 10.95
CA GLN A 213 6.96 7.01 9.87
C GLN A 213 8.31 7.57 10.35
N HIS A 214 8.37 8.13 11.56
CA HIS A 214 9.62 8.61 12.16
C HIS A 214 10.61 7.47 12.42
N GLU A 215 10.15 6.33 12.94
CA GLU A 215 11.01 5.17 13.19
C GLU A 215 11.59 4.58 11.89
N LEU A 216 10.85 4.65 10.78
CA LEU A 216 11.38 4.29 9.45
C LEU A 216 12.46 5.27 8.94
N ALA A 217 12.45 6.51 9.42
CA ALA A 217 13.29 7.59 8.92
C ALA A 217 14.49 7.93 9.81
N CYS A 218 14.41 7.67 11.12
CA CYS A 218 15.31 8.21 12.13
C CYS A 218 15.87 7.15 13.08
N PRO A 219 17.17 7.22 13.43
CA PRO A 219 18.17 8.20 12.96
C PRO A 219 18.69 7.93 11.54
N GLN A 220 18.32 6.81 10.95
CA GLN A 220 18.73 6.38 9.62
C GLN A 220 17.49 6.11 8.78
N ASN A 221 17.53 6.48 7.50
CA ASN A 221 16.48 6.12 6.56
C ASN A 221 16.60 4.62 6.26
N LEU A 222 15.63 3.83 6.71
CA LEU A 222 15.61 2.37 6.54
C LEU A 222 15.16 1.94 5.15
N LEU A 223 14.45 2.80 4.44
CA LEU A 223 13.81 2.48 3.16
C LEU A 223 14.65 2.91 1.95
N GLY A 224 15.48 3.95 2.10
CA GLY A 224 16.22 4.53 0.99
C GLY A 224 15.44 5.62 0.27
N VAL A 225 15.82 5.93 -0.96
CA VAL A 225 15.02 6.79 -1.85
C VAL A 225 14.02 5.92 -2.61
N VAL A 226 12.95 6.48 -3.14
CA VAL A 226 11.97 5.75 -3.98
C VAL A 226 11.55 6.61 -5.16
N ASP A 227 11.02 6.01 -6.23
CA ASP A 227 10.51 6.79 -7.36
C ASP A 227 9.07 7.27 -7.14
N LEU A 228 8.26 6.40 -6.54
CA LEU A 228 6.84 6.59 -6.33
C LEU A 228 6.49 6.38 -4.86
N PHE A 229 5.72 7.32 -4.30
CA PHE A 229 5.28 7.26 -2.92
C PHE A 229 3.78 7.49 -2.82
N GLN A 230 3.03 6.52 -2.29
CA GLN A 230 1.68 6.79 -1.81
C GLN A 230 1.76 7.39 -0.41
N VAL A 231 1.31 8.63 -0.29
CA VAL A 231 1.39 9.40 0.94
C VAL A 231 0.48 8.77 1.99
N PRO A 232 0.98 8.49 3.20
CA PRO A 232 0.22 7.82 4.24
C PRO A 232 -1.00 8.62 4.68
N HIS A 233 -2.01 7.91 5.17
CA HIS A 233 -3.13 8.48 5.92
C HIS A 233 -3.87 9.57 5.16
N HIS A 234 -3.99 9.39 3.84
CA HIS A 234 -4.61 10.34 2.93
C HIS A 234 -3.94 11.74 2.99
N GLY A 235 -2.67 11.80 3.39
CA GLY A 235 -1.97 13.07 3.64
C GLY A 235 -2.33 13.76 4.97
N ASN A 236 -2.82 13.03 5.97
CA ASN A 236 -3.00 13.54 7.33
C ASN A 236 -1.86 13.04 8.23
N GLY A 237 -1.07 13.96 8.81
CA GLY A 237 0.08 13.56 9.62
C GLY A 237 1.21 12.99 8.76
N VAL A 238 1.88 13.86 8.02
CA VAL A 238 3.00 13.51 7.12
C VAL A 238 4.33 13.82 7.80
N ALA A 239 5.13 12.79 8.06
CA ALA A 239 6.46 12.94 8.65
C ALA A 239 7.46 13.45 7.60
N THR A 240 7.74 14.76 7.59
CA THR A 240 8.70 15.36 6.63
C THR A 240 10.08 14.70 6.67
N GLN A 241 10.53 14.19 7.82
CA GLN A 241 11.79 13.45 7.93
C GLN A 241 11.81 12.16 7.12
N LEU A 242 10.66 11.51 6.92
CA LEU A 242 10.54 10.35 6.05
C LEU A 242 10.32 10.83 4.61
N THR A 243 9.26 11.63 4.38
CA THR A 243 8.84 12.05 3.04
C THR A 243 9.95 12.73 2.25
N TRP A 244 10.76 13.58 2.88
CA TRP A 244 11.86 14.26 2.20
C TRP A 244 13.11 13.39 2.07
N ALA A 245 13.29 12.38 2.94
CA ALA A 245 14.40 11.43 2.84
C ALA A 245 14.17 10.36 1.77
N LEU A 246 12.89 10.06 1.49
CA LEU A 246 12.46 9.21 0.37
C LEU A 246 12.72 9.86 -0.99
N ALA A 247 12.76 11.19 -1.06
CA ALA A 247 12.99 11.98 -2.28
C ALA A 247 12.19 11.48 -3.52
N PRO A 248 10.87 11.26 -3.41
CA PRO A 248 10.10 10.66 -4.49
C PRO A 248 9.98 11.58 -5.71
N THR A 249 10.05 10.98 -6.91
CA THR A 249 9.75 11.70 -8.16
C THR A 249 8.25 11.98 -8.27
N VAL A 250 7.41 11.04 -7.83
CA VAL A 250 5.95 11.17 -7.81
C VAL A 250 5.41 10.81 -6.43
N ALA A 251 4.57 11.69 -5.89
CA ALA A 251 3.77 11.41 -4.70
C ALA A 251 2.29 11.37 -5.06
N VAL A 252 1.56 10.38 -4.53
CA VAL A 252 0.11 10.22 -4.74
C VAL A 252 -0.62 10.31 -3.41
N LEU A 253 -1.63 11.18 -3.34
CA LEU A 253 -2.53 11.29 -2.21
C LEU A 253 -3.91 10.80 -2.63
N ASN A 254 -4.42 9.77 -1.95
CA ASN A 254 -5.80 9.31 -2.11
C ASN A 254 -6.72 10.18 -1.26
N ASN A 255 -7.48 11.07 -1.88
CA ASN A 255 -8.37 11.99 -1.19
C ASN A 255 -9.77 11.96 -1.81
N GLY A 256 -10.76 12.36 -1.02
CA GLY A 256 -12.11 12.67 -1.46
C GLY A 256 -12.45 14.13 -1.21
N PRO A 257 -13.65 14.59 -1.61
CA PRO A 257 -14.10 15.96 -1.34
C PRO A 257 -14.11 16.36 0.14
N HIS A 258 -14.13 15.38 1.04
CA HIS A 258 -14.28 15.57 2.49
C HIS A 258 -13.29 14.78 3.36
N LYS A 259 -12.37 14.00 2.77
CA LYS A 259 -11.36 13.23 3.52
C LYS A 259 -10.02 13.25 2.80
N GLY A 260 -8.95 13.43 3.57
CA GLY A 260 -7.59 13.52 3.07
C GLY A 260 -7.23 14.90 2.51
N GLY A 261 -5.96 15.07 2.15
CA GLY A 261 -5.43 16.28 1.55
C GLY A 261 -5.37 17.46 2.51
N SER A 262 -5.01 17.22 3.77
CA SER A 262 -4.81 18.31 4.74
C SER A 262 -3.85 19.36 4.18
N ALA A 263 -4.05 20.62 4.56
CA ALA A 263 -3.16 21.71 4.12
C ALA A 263 -1.70 21.45 4.53
N GLU A 264 -1.49 20.88 5.72
CA GLU A 264 -0.17 20.47 6.22
C GLU A 264 0.44 19.37 5.37
N GLY A 265 -0.31 18.30 5.07
CA GLY A 265 0.18 17.20 4.24
C GLY A 265 0.46 17.63 2.79
N TYR A 266 -0.39 18.49 2.23
CA TYR A 266 -0.13 19.09 0.92
C TYR A 266 1.15 19.92 0.91
N GLU A 267 1.37 20.77 1.92
CA GLU A 267 2.59 21.55 2.06
C GLU A 267 3.82 20.65 2.22
N ALA A 268 3.74 19.63 3.08
CA ALA A 268 4.83 18.68 3.29
C ALA A 268 5.27 17.97 2.00
N VAL A 269 4.31 17.61 1.13
CA VAL A 269 4.56 16.90 -0.13
C VAL A 269 4.96 17.87 -1.26
N SER A 270 4.35 19.04 -1.36
CA SER A 270 4.66 20.02 -2.41
C SER A 270 6.01 20.73 -2.19
N SER A 271 6.53 20.70 -0.97
CA SER A 271 7.83 21.24 -0.58
C SER A 271 8.93 20.17 -0.44
N ILE A 272 8.78 19.01 -1.08
CA ILE A 272 9.87 18.02 -1.20
C ILE A 272 11.07 18.68 -1.93
N PRO A 273 12.28 18.72 -1.34
CA PRO A 273 13.43 19.45 -1.87
C PRO A 273 14.09 18.87 -3.12
#